data_AF-A0A849BCQ0-F1
#
_entry.id   AF-A0A849BCQ0-F1
#
_cell.length_a   1.000
_cell.length_b   1.000
_cell.length_c   1.000
_cell.angle_alpha   90.00
_cell.angle_beta   90.00
_cell.angle_gamma   90.00
#
_symmetry.space_group_name_H-M   'P 1'
#
loop_
_entity.id
_entity.type
_entity.pdbx_description
1 polymer ?
#
loop_
_entity_poly.entity_id
_entity_poly.type
_entity_poly.pdbx_seq_one_letter_code
_entity_poly.pdbx_strand_id
1 'polypeptide(L)'
;MDSIRTSALRPALLTTLLAAITLASAACSTYDSTSRKIANAITPYRINIVQGNFVSREAAAQLREGMTRDQVQFLLGTPLLTDVFHANRWDYVFSFKRGNTQVVQQRRFTVFFDNDRLVRFGGDELPSEYELIAEIDGMKRTPEANKGAKSAPQQAAAPAEPQAQQGDQQAPADAAQPQAQAQPSASAPEA
;
A
#
# COMPACT_ATOMS: atom_id res chain seq x y z
N MET A 1 -71.48 21.21 60.83
CA MET A 1 -71.72 21.12 59.38
C MET A 1 -70.44 21.58 58.73
N ASP A 2 -69.47 20.69 58.51
CA ASP A 2 -68.16 21.11 58.01
C ASP A 2 -67.65 20.19 56.89
N SER A 3 -67.65 20.81 55.71
CA SER A 3 -66.63 20.74 54.68
C SER A 3 -66.28 19.37 54.06
N ILE A 4 -67.06 18.98 53.05
CA ILE A 4 -66.69 17.99 52.04
C ILE A 4 -66.38 18.74 50.73
N ARG A 5 -65.17 19.28 50.56
CA ARG A 5 -64.69 19.83 49.28
C ARG A 5 -63.17 19.65 49.10
N THR A 6 -62.69 18.41 48.94
CA THR A 6 -61.23 18.17 48.69
C THR A 6 -60.87 16.93 47.87
N SER A 7 -61.80 16.32 47.10
CA SER A 7 -61.51 15.06 46.39
C SER A 7 -61.21 15.19 44.88
N ALA A 8 -61.57 16.28 44.21
CA ALA A 8 -61.38 16.42 42.75
C ALA A 8 -59.97 16.91 42.35
N LEU A 9 -59.24 17.54 43.28
CA LEU A 9 -57.91 18.10 43.01
C LEU A 9 -56.80 17.02 42.95
N ARG A 10 -57.00 15.90 43.66
CA ARG A 10 -56.02 14.79 43.75
C ARG A 10 -55.88 13.95 42.46
N PRO A 11 -56.95 13.51 41.78
CA PRO A 11 -56.81 12.76 40.52
C PRO A 11 -56.29 13.65 39.39
N ALA A 12 -56.71 14.91 39.32
CA ALA A 12 -56.22 15.86 38.32
C ALA A 12 -54.71 16.12 38.46
N LEU A 13 -54.23 16.30 39.71
CA LEU A 13 -52.81 16.51 40.00
C LEU A 13 -51.96 15.25 39.74
N LEU A 14 -52.53 14.05 39.90
CA LEU A 14 -51.87 12.79 39.60
C LEU A 14 -51.81 12.54 38.08
N THR A 15 -52.86 12.89 37.32
CA THR A 15 -52.84 12.81 35.85
C THR A 15 -51.89 13.82 35.21
N THR A 16 -51.77 15.04 35.74
CA THR A 16 -50.82 16.04 35.23
C THR A 16 -49.38 15.66 35.54
N LEU A 17 -49.12 15.08 36.73
CA LEU A 17 -47.81 14.54 37.09
C LEU A 17 -47.40 13.39 36.16
N LEU A 18 -48.31 12.45 35.88
CA LEU A 18 -48.04 11.33 34.99
C LEU A 18 -47.75 11.81 33.55
N ALA A 19 -48.53 12.77 33.04
CA ALA A 19 -48.33 13.37 31.73
C ALA A 19 -46.98 14.11 31.63
N ALA A 20 -46.59 14.86 32.66
CA ALA A 20 -45.30 15.54 32.72
C ALA A 20 -44.11 14.56 32.69
N ILE A 21 -44.21 13.43 33.40
CA ILE A 21 -43.17 12.38 33.41
C ILE A 21 -43.05 11.71 32.04
N THR A 22 -44.17 11.41 31.36
CA THR A 22 -44.14 10.83 30.01
C THR A 22 -43.52 11.79 28.98
N LEU A 23 -43.82 13.08 29.09
CA LEU A 23 -43.29 14.10 28.19
C LEU A 23 -41.78 14.32 28.42
N ALA A 24 -41.33 14.34 29.68
CA ALA A 24 -39.92 14.45 30.03
C ALA A 24 -39.10 13.25 29.53
N SER A 25 -39.64 12.04 29.65
CA SER A 25 -38.96 10.81 29.20
C SER A 25 -38.80 10.77 27.68
N ALA A 26 -39.84 11.16 26.92
CA ALA A 26 -39.80 11.24 25.46
C ALA A 26 -38.87 12.36 24.94
N ALA A 27 -38.76 13.46 25.70
CA ALA A 27 -37.83 14.54 25.39
C ALA A 27 -36.37 14.09 25.55
N CYS A 28 -36.04 13.35 26.61
CA CYS A 28 -34.69 12.83 26.85
C CYS A 28 -34.24 11.84 25.76
N SER A 29 -35.10 10.92 25.32
CA SER A 29 -34.74 9.96 24.26
C SER A 29 -34.55 10.62 22.88
N THR A 30 -35.33 11.67 22.60
CA THR A 30 -35.25 12.42 21.34
C THR A 30 -33.98 13.27 21.28
N TYR A 31 -33.58 13.87 22.40
CA TYR A 31 -32.36 14.66 22.50
C TYR A 31 -31.09 13.80 22.32
N ASP A 32 -30.97 12.67 23.04
CA ASP A 32 -29.81 11.77 22.91
C ASP A 32 -29.70 11.18 21.48
N SER A 33 -30.83 10.77 20.88
CA SER A 33 -30.88 10.27 19.49
C SER A 33 -30.44 11.32 18.46
N THR A 34 -30.92 12.56 18.61
CA THR A 34 -30.61 13.63 17.66
C THR A 34 -29.17 14.12 17.83
N SER A 35 -28.70 14.29 19.07
CA SER A 35 -27.31 14.66 19.36
C SER A 35 -26.31 13.62 18.86
N ARG A 36 -26.57 12.32 19.03
CA ARG A 36 -25.71 11.26 18.48
C ARG A 36 -25.71 11.22 16.96
N LYS A 37 -26.86 11.46 16.31
CA LYS A 37 -26.93 11.55 14.84
C LYS A 37 -26.11 12.72 14.30
N ILE A 38 -26.20 13.89 14.93
CA ILE A 38 -25.42 15.08 14.53
C ILE A 38 -23.93 14.85 14.80
N ALA A 39 -23.58 14.27 15.95
CA ALA A 39 -22.19 13.94 16.27
C ALA A 39 -21.58 12.92 15.29
N ASN A 40 -22.35 11.93 14.84
CA ASN A 40 -21.90 10.96 13.84
C ASN A 40 -21.91 11.50 12.40
N ALA A 41 -22.68 12.56 12.12
CA ALA A 41 -22.67 13.21 10.81
C ALA A 41 -21.39 14.03 10.57
N ILE A 42 -20.74 14.48 11.65
CA ILE A 42 -19.44 15.15 11.59
C ILE A 42 -18.36 14.07 11.70
N THR A 43 -18.00 13.44 10.57
CA THR A 43 -16.87 12.52 10.54
C THR A 43 -15.57 13.33 10.66
N PRO A 44 -14.80 13.21 11.75
CA PRO A 44 -13.54 13.91 11.87
C PRO A 44 -12.58 13.46 10.77
N TYR A 45 -11.73 14.39 10.28
CA TYR A 45 -10.68 14.05 9.33
C TYR A 45 -9.76 12.98 9.93
N ARG A 46 -9.56 11.90 9.17
CA ARG A 46 -8.64 10.82 9.52
C ARG A 46 -7.60 10.72 8.43
N ILE A 47 -6.34 10.74 8.83
CA ILE A 47 -5.21 10.63 7.92
C ILE A 47 -5.14 9.23 7.30
N ASN A 48 -4.61 9.16 6.09
CA ASN A 48 -4.27 7.89 5.46
C ASN A 48 -3.09 7.26 6.20
N ILE A 49 -3.17 5.96 6.47
CA ILE A 49 -2.13 5.22 7.19
C ILE A 49 -1.48 4.25 6.21
N VAL A 50 -0.17 4.41 6.03
CA VAL A 50 0.70 3.50 5.30
C VAL A 50 1.47 2.67 6.32
N GLN A 51 1.44 1.35 6.21
CA GLN A 51 2.16 0.45 7.12
C GLN A 51 2.97 -0.58 6.34
N GLY A 52 4.20 -0.83 6.80
CA GLY A 52 5.06 -1.91 6.32
C GLY A 52 6.17 -1.47 5.37
N ASN A 53 6.81 -2.44 4.72
CA ASN A 53 7.89 -2.20 3.75
C ASN A 53 7.32 -2.14 2.34
N PHE A 54 7.53 -1.02 1.64
CA PHE A 54 7.14 -0.89 0.24
C PHE A 54 8.23 -1.44 -0.67
N VAL A 55 7.84 -2.26 -1.64
CA VAL A 55 8.70 -2.71 -2.73
C VAL A 55 8.13 -2.18 -4.03
N SER A 56 8.92 -1.37 -4.74
CA SER A 56 8.54 -0.85 -6.05
C SER A 56 8.83 -1.90 -7.13
N ARG A 57 8.11 -1.80 -8.25
CA ARG A 57 8.38 -2.65 -9.42
C ARG A 57 9.81 -2.46 -9.93
N GLU A 58 10.31 -1.23 -9.89
CA GLU A 58 11.64 -0.87 -10.35
C GLU A 58 12.72 -1.54 -9.50
N ALA A 59 12.53 -1.56 -8.17
CA ALA A 59 13.44 -2.24 -7.26
C ALA A 59 13.38 -3.77 -7.47
N ALA A 60 12.18 -4.35 -7.53
CA ALA A 60 12.04 -5.79 -7.77
C ALA A 60 12.64 -6.23 -9.12
N ALA A 61 12.60 -5.38 -10.16
CA ALA A 61 13.21 -5.67 -11.46
C ALA A 61 14.75 -5.67 -11.43
N GLN A 62 15.37 -5.02 -10.46
CA GLN A 62 16.82 -5.00 -10.30
C GLN A 62 17.35 -6.22 -9.54
N LEU A 63 16.47 -6.98 -8.87
CA LEU A 63 16.84 -8.21 -8.18
C LEU A 63 17.32 -9.26 -9.17
N ARG A 64 18.39 -9.95 -8.78
CA ARG A 64 18.95 -11.07 -9.55
C ARG A 64 19.27 -12.22 -8.62
N GLU A 65 19.04 -13.43 -9.11
CA GLU A 65 19.47 -14.64 -8.41
C GLU A 65 20.99 -14.59 -8.17
N GLY A 66 21.43 -15.08 -7.02
CA GLY A 66 22.83 -15.07 -6.57
C GLY A 66 23.26 -13.86 -5.76
N MET A 67 22.44 -12.78 -5.70
CA MET A 67 22.69 -11.61 -4.84
C MET A 67 22.78 -12.02 -3.36
N THR A 68 23.67 -11.37 -2.60
CA THR A 68 23.77 -11.60 -1.15
C THR A 68 22.63 -10.90 -0.40
N ARG A 69 22.38 -11.31 0.85
CA ARG A 69 21.37 -10.67 1.71
C ARG A 69 21.56 -9.16 1.84
N ASP A 70 22.80 -8.72 2.02
CA ASP A 70 23.11 -7.29 2.16
C ASP A 70 22.80 -6.50 0.90
N GLN A 71 23.02 -7.08 -0.29
CA GLN A 71 22.69 -6.45 -1.57
C GLN A 71 21.17 -6.33 -1.73
N VAL A 72 20.43 -7.38 -1.39
CA VAL A 72 18.96 -7.34 -1.41
C VAL A 72 18.43 -6.33 -0.40
N GLN A 73 19.01 -6.26 0.79
CA GLN A 73 18.65 -5.29 1.82
C GLN A 73 18.96 -3.85 1.40
N PHE A 74 20.07 -3.62 0.71
CA PHE A 74 20.41 -2.31 0.17
C PHE A 74 19.37 -1.84 -0.87
N LEU A 75 18.81 -2.79 -1.63
CA LEU A 75 17.93 -2.48 -2.74
C LEU A 75 16.45 -2.39 -2.35
N LEU A 76 15.97 -3.29 -1.48
CA LEU A 76 14.58 -3.35 -1.02
C LEU A 76 14.36 -2.74 0.38
N GLY A 77 15.45 -2.42 1.07
CA GLY A 77 15.44 -2.05 2.49
C GLY A 77 15.42 -3.25 3.43
N THR A 78 15.48 -2.95 4.73
CA THR A 78 15.43 -3.93 5.81
C THR A 78 14.01 -4.47 5.99
N PRO A 79 13.80 -5.79 5.89
CA PRO A 79 12.51 -6.37 6.20
C PRO A 79 12.19 -6.16 7.69
N LEU A 80 10.96 -5.75 8.01
CA LEU A 80 10.51 -5.55 9.38
C LEU A 80 10.40 -6.87 10.17
N LEU A 81 10.24 -8.00 9.47
CA LEU A 81 10.20 -9.33 10.06
C LEU A 81 11.15 -10.27 9.32
N THR A 82 12.15 -10.75 10.04
CA THR A 82 12.90 -11.95 9.68
C THR A 82 12.43 -13.05 10.63
N ASP A 83 11.88 -14.14 10.09
CA ASP A 83 11.48 -15.28 10.93
C ASP A 83 12.74 -15.94 11.49
N VAL A 84 12.85 -16.01 12.82
CA VAL A 84 13.98 -16.65 13.51
C VAL A 84 14.09 -18.14 13.20
N PHE A 85 12.99 -18.78 12.81
CA PHE A 85 12.95 -20.19 12.39
C PHE A 85 13.17 -20.36 10.87
N HIS A 86 12.92 -19.32 10.08
CA HIS A 86 13.11 -19.32 8.63
C HIS A 86 13.97 -18.14 8.20
N ALA A 87 15.22 -18.11 8.67
CA ALA A 87 16.20 -17.09 8.28
C ALA A 87 16.39 -17.00 6.75
N ASN A 88 16.02 -18.06 6.03
CA ASN A 88 16.09 -18.17 4.58
C ASN A 88 14.92 -17.51 3.83
N ARG A 89 13.99 -16.84 4.51
CA ARG A 89 12.85 -16.18 3.88
C ARG A 89 12.61 -14.80 4.48
N TRP A 90 12.53 -13.80 3.61
CA TRP A 90 12.13 -12.44 3.99
C TRP A 90 10.79 -12.09 3.36
N ASP A 91 9.89 -11.54 4.16
CA ASP A 91 8.57 -11.09 3.72
C ASP A 91 8.47 -9.57 3.83
N TYR A 92 8.24 -8.92 2.70
CA TYR A 92 7.94 -7.50 2.59
C TYR A 92 6.43 -7.36 2.46
N VAL A 93 5.78 -6.89 3.53
CA VAL A 93 4.33 -6.67 3.54
C VAL A 93 4.07 -5.19 3.56
N PHE A 94 3.29 -4.72 2.59
CA PHE A 94 2.83 -3.35 2.46
C PHE A 94 1.31 -3.32 2.64
N SER A 95 0.80 -2.41 3.49
CA SER A 95 -0.63 -2.19 3.64
C SER A 95 -0.98 -0.72 3.67
N PHE A 96 -2.05 -0.37 2.95
CA PHE A 96 -2.58 0.99 2.87
C PHE A 96 -4.02 1.03 3.36
N LYS A 97 -4.30 1.93 4.31
CA LYS A 97 -5.62 2.17 4.89
C LYS A 97 -6.03 3.62 4.67
N ARG A 98 -7.19 3.84 4.05
CA ARG A 98 -7.79 5.17 3.84
C ARG A 98 -8.90 5.41 4.86
N GLY A 99 -8.66 6.31 5.80
CA GLY A 99 -9.67 6.74 6.79
C GLY A 99 -10.29 5.59 7.60
N ASN A 100 -11.63 5.46 7.55
CA ASN A 100 -12.42 4.51 8.34
C ASN A 100 -12.70 3.17 7.61
N THR A 101 -12.09 2.95 6.44
CA THR A 101 -12.32 1.75 5.64
C THR A 101 -11.35 0.62 6.04
N GLN A 102 -11.76 -0.63 5.83
CA GLN A 102 -10.87 -1.78 5.88
C GLN A 102 -9.64 -1.57 4.99
N VAL A 103 -8.58 -2.36 5.19
CA VAL A 103 -7.34 -2.33 4.37
C VAL A 103 -7.70 -2.20 2.90
N VAL A 104 -7.39 -1.03 2.32
CA VAL A 104 -7.72 -0.70 0.93
C VAL A 104 -6.84 -1.52 0.01
N GLN A 105 -5.60 -1.74 0.43
CA GLN A 105 -4.66 -2.54 -0.32
C GLN A 105 -3.66 -3.20 0.60
N GLN A 106 -3.42 -4.49 0.35
CA GLN A 106 -2.34 -5.26 0.96
C GLN A 106 -1.56 -5.91 -0.16
N ARG A 107 -0.24 -5.76 -0.13
CA ARG A 107 0.69 -6.40 -1.07
C ARG A 107 1.77 -7.10 -0.27
N ARG A 108 2.12 -8.30 -0.70
CA ARG A 108 3.19 -9.10 -0.11
C ARG A 108 4.18 -9.49 -1.18
N PHE A 109 5.46 -9.27 -0.89
CA PHE A 109 6.57 -9.71 -1.70
C PHE A 109 7.50 -10.55 -0.84
N THR A 110 7.80 -11.77 -1.29
CA THR A 110 8.59 -12.73 -0.53
C THR A 110 9.89 -13.01 -1.29
N VAL A 111 10.98 -13.03 -0.53
CA VAL A 111 12.32 -13.30 -1.02
C VAL A 111 12.86 -14.54 -0.31
N PHE A 112 13.39 -15.48 -1.08
CA PHE A 112 13.95 -16.73 -0.60
C PHE A 112 15.45 -16.76 -0.82
N PHE A 113 16.16 -17.23 0.20
CA PHE A 113 17.61 -17.34 0.23
C PHE A 113 18.02 -18.80 0.44
N ASP A 114 19.10 -19.20 -0.19
CA ASP A 114 19.82 -20.43 0.10
C ASP A 114 21.32 -20.11 0.25
N ASN A 115 21.96 -20.62 1.29
CA ASN A 115 23.38 -20.36 1.57
C ASN A 115 23.77 -18.86 1.46
N ASP A 116 22.92 -17.98 2.01
CA ASP A 116 23.07 -16.51 1.97
C ASP A 116 22.94 -15.85 0.59
N ARG A 117 22.43 -16.58 -0.40
CA ARG A 117 22.21 -16.07 -1.77
C ARG A 117 20.75 -16.12 -2.15
N LEU A 118 20.31 -15.10 -2.88
CA LEU A 118 18.97 -15.01 -3.43
C LEU A 118 18.74 -16.14 -4.44
N VAL A 119 17.75 -17.00 -4.20
CA VAL A 119 17.40 -18.10 -5.11
C VAL A 119 16.05 -17.92 -5.79
N ARG A 120 15.13 -17.20 -5.16
CA ARG A 120 13.79 -16.95 -5.69
C ARG A 120 13.21 -15.72 -5.03
N PHE A 121 12.44 -14.97 -5.80
CA PHE A 121 11.61 -13.89 -5.27
C PHE A 121 10.29 -13.83 -6.04
N GLY A 122 9.25 -13.31 -5.40
CA GLY A 122 7.94 -13.19 -6.02
C GLY A 122 6.86 -12.83 -5.02
N GLY A 123 5.68 -12.49 -5.52
CA GLY A 123 4.57 -12.06 -4.69
C GLY A 123 3.46 -11.45 -5.51
N ASP A 124 2.73 -10.53 -4.87
CA ASP A 124 1.65 -9.78 -5.50
C ASP A 124 2.19 -8.78 -6.54
N GLU A 125 1.30 -8.27 -7.41
CA GLU A 125 1.67 -7.26 -8.41
C GLU A 125 2.15 -5.96 -7.74
N LEU A 126 3.37 -5.55 -8.10
CA LEU A 126 4.03 -4.37 -7.53
C LEU A 126 3.73 -3.12 -8.38
N PRO A 127 3.30 -2.01 -7.76
CA PRO A 127 3.12 -0.75 -8.43
C PRO A 127 4.50 -0.08 -8.64
N SER A 128 4.53 0.92 -9.51
CA SER A 128 5.66 1.86 -9.51
C SER A 128 5.60 2.75 -8.27
N GLU A 129 6.73 3.33 -7.90
CA GLU A 129 6.80 4.31 -6.81
C GLU A 129 5.83 5.49 -7.04
N TYR A 130 5.79 6.02 -8.26
CA TYR A 130 4.88 7.11 -8.64
C TYR A 130 3.40 6.73 -8.52
N GLU A 131 3.04 5.51 -8.91
CA GLU A 131 1.66 5.03 -8.81
C GLU A 131 1.21 4.92 -7.35
N LEU A 132 2.10 4.46 -6.46
CA LEU A 132 1.82 4.43 -5.03
C LEU A 132 1.58 5.84 -4.47
N ILE A 133 2.45 6.79 -4.80
CA ILE A 133 2.35 8.17 -4.30
C ILE A 133 1.01 8.79 -4.75
N ALA A 134 0.62 8.57 -6.00
CA ALA A 134 -0.67 9.01 -6.53
C ALA A 134 -1.88 8.33 -5.84
N GLU A 135 -1.73 7.08 -5.42
CA GLU A 135 -2.75 6.32 -4.68
C GLU A 135 -2.90 6.81 -3.23
N ILE A 136 -1.79 7.17 -2.58
CA ILE A 136 -1.75 7.74 -1.23
C ILE A 136 -2.37 9.15 -1.19
N ASP A 137 -2.03 10.00 -2.16
CA ASP A 137 -2.55 11.37 -2.28
C ASP A 137 -4.02 11.42 -2.77
N GLY A 138 -4.54 10.27 -3.22
CA GLY A 138 -5.96 10.12 -3.57
C GLY A 138 -6.33 10.59 -4.98
N MET A 139 -5.36 10.81 -5.86
CA MET A 139 -5.62 11.20 -7.25
C MET A 139 -6.10 10.06 -8.15
N LYS A 140 -5.88 8.78 -7.76
CA LYS A 140 -6.37 7.65 -8.55
C LYS A 140 -7.83 7.32 -8.19
N ARG A 141 -8.77 7.88 -8.96
CA ARG A 141 -10.09 7.26 -9.15
C ARG A 141 -9.89 6.00 -9.97
N THR A 142 -10.46 4.88 -9.53
CA THR A 142 -10.43 3.59 -10.21
C THR A 142 -10.78 3.70 -11.69
N PRO A 143 -9.98 3.13 -12.62
CA PRO A 143 -10.36 2.99 -14.02
C PRO A 143 -11.34 1.82 -14.16
N GLU A 144 -12.59 2.01 -13.73
CA GLU A 144 -13.72 1.13 -14.08
C GLU A 144 -14.80 1.91 -14.87
N ALA A 145 -14.43 3.06 -15.43
CA ALA A 145 -15.25 3.84 -16.35
C ALA A 145 -14.67 3.80 -17.78
N ASN A 146 -14.37 2.62 -18.31
CA ASN A 146 -14.20 2.42 -19.75
C ASN A 146 -14.55 1.00 -20.18
N LYS A 147 -15.82 0.62 -20.01
CA LYS A 147 -16.45 -0.40 -20.85
C LYS A 147 -17.23 0.32 -21.94
N GLY A 148 -16.62 0.50 -23.11
CA GLY A 148 -17.36 1.04 -24.25
C GLY A 148 -16.53 1.69 -25.35
N ALA A 149 -15.50 1.03 -25.87
CA ALA A 149 -15.00 1.35 -27.20
C ALA A 149 -14.56 0.06 -27.89
N LYS A 150 -15.43 -0.40 -28.78
CA LYS A 150 -15.29 -1.57 -29.64
C LYS A 150 -14.10 -1.38 -30.58
N SER A 151 -13.18 -2.33 -30.60
CA SER A 151 -12.26 -2.54 -31.73
C SER A 151 -11.93 -4.02 -31.87
N ALA A 152 -12.75 -4.73 -32.64
CA ALA A 152 -12.31 -5.75 -33.58
C ALA A 152 -13.46 -5.90 -34.61
N PRO A 153 -13.14 -5.94 -35.91
CA PRO A 153 -12.69 -7.21 -36.45
C PRO A 153 -11.42 -7.14 -37.31
N GLN A 154 -10.75 -8.28 -37.24
CA GLN A 154 -9.58 -8.73 -37.96
C GLN A 154 -10.00 -9.36 -39.30
N GLN A 155 -9.22 -9.11 -40.36
CA GLN A 155 -9.20 -9.94 -41.58
C GLN A 155 -7.82 -9.75 -42.23
N ALA A 156 -6.83 -10.63 -42.03
CA ALA A 156 -6.65 -12.02 -42.46
C ALA A 156 -5.95 -12.15 -43.83
N ALA A 157 -4.73 -12.72 -43.82
CA ALA A 157 -4.08 -13.62 -44.80
C ALA A 157 -2.55 -13.40 -44.80
N ALA A 158 -1.74 -14.07 -43.97
CA ALA A 158 -1.13 -15.42 -44.13
C ALA A 158 0.20 -15.39 -44.96
N PRO A 159 1.03 -16.46 -45.01
CA PRO A 159 2.32 -16.57 -44.30
C PRO A 159 3.53 -16.87 -45.22
N ALA A 160 4.75 -16.48 -44.85
CA ALA A 160 6.00 -17.11 -45.35
C ALA A 160 7.26 -16.55 -44.65
N GLU A 161 7.87 -17.35 -43.78
CA GLU A 161 9.34 -17.48 -43.74
C GLU A 161 9.75 -18.50 -44.84
N PRO A 162 11.04 -18.75 -45.17
CA PRO A 162 12.31 -18.20 -44.68
C PRO A 162 13.32 -17.85 -45.80
N GLN A 163 14.26 -16.91 -45.63
CA GLN A 163 15.61 -17.04 -46.25
C GLN A 163 16.70 -16.40 -45.39
N ALA A 164 17.63 -17.26 -44.97
CA ALA A 164 18.93 -16.95 -44.40
C ALA A 164 19.85 -16.28 -45.42
N GLN A 165 20.76 -15.42 -44.96
CA GLN A 165 22.12 -15.32 -45.52
C GLN A 165 23.09 -14.73 -44.50
N GLN A 166 24.20 -15.46 -44.35
CA GLN A 166 25.35 -15.28 -43.47
C GLN A 166 26.55 -14.81 -44.32
N GLY A 167 27.52 -14.15 -43.68
CA GLY A 167 28.87 -13.86 -44.20
C GLY A 167 29.08 -12.36 -44.51
N ASP A 168 30.17 -11.68 -44.15
CA ASP A 168 31.44 -12.12 -43.57
C ASP A 168 32.25 -10.86 -43.17
N GLN A 169 33.09 -10.99 -42.12
CA GLN A 169 34.42 -10.34 -41.94
C GLN A 169 34.49 -8.79 -41.84
N GLN A 170 35.27 -8.14 -40.98
CA GLN A 170 36.60 -8.46 -40.46
C GLN A 170 36.97 -7.51 -39.30
N ALA A 171 37.59 -8.06 -38.26
CA ALA A 171 38.45 -7.32 -37.33
C ALA A 171 39.87 -7.21 -37.92
N PRO A 172 40.70 -6.28 -37.42
CA PRO A 172 42.08 -6.65 -37.13
C PRO A 172 42.45 -6.31 -35.68
N ALA A 173 42.95 -7.35 -35.01
CA ALA A 173 43.92 -7.19 -33.94
C ALA A 173 45.25 -6.77 -34.59
N ASP A 174 45.92 -5.77 -34.02
CA ASP A 174 47.37 -5.72 -34.07
C ASP A 174 47.92 -5.34 -32.70
N ALA A 175 48.96 -6.07 -32.33
CA ALA A 175 49.58 -6.12 -31.03
C ALA A 175 50.85 -5.27 -31.05
N ALA A 176 51.07 -4.44 -30.03
CA ALA A 176 52.42 -4.10 -29.59
C ALA A 176 52.40 -3.36 -28.25
N GLN A 177 52.74 -4.08 -27.18
CA GLN A 177 53.46 -3.47 -26.05
C GLN A 177 54.96 -3.41 -26.41
N PRO A 178 55.72 -2.47 -25.82
CA PRO A 178 56.73 -2.92 -24.86
C PRO A 178 56.78 -2.11 -23.55
N GLN A 179 57.41 -2.75 -22.56
CA GLN A 179 57.42 -2.48 -21.13
C GLN A 179 58.49 -1.47 -20.68
N ALA A 180 58.32 -1.02 -19.42
CA ALA A 180 59.38 -0.72 -18.43
C ALA A 180 60.03 0.70 -18.50
N GLN A 181 60.37 1.46 -17.45
CA GLN A 181 60.68 1.24 -16.03
C GLN A 181 60.54 2.54 -15.19
N ALA A 182 60.60 2.38 -13.86
CA ALA A 182 61.09 3.31 -12.81
C ALA A 182 60.09 4.14 -11.98
N GLN A 183 59.82 3.68 -10.76
CA GLN A 183 59.52 4.49 -9.56
C GLN A 183 60.82 5.17 -9.04
N PRO A 184 60.88 5.95 -7.92
CA PRO A 184 59.86 6.48 -7.01
C PRO A 184 60.05 8.00 -6.71
N SER A 185 59.10 8.67 -6.03
CA SER A 185 59.43 9.80 -5.13
C SER A 185 58.32 10.03 -4.10
N ALA A 186 58.74 9.99 -2.84
CA ALA A 186 57.99 10.30 -1.63
C ALA A 186 57.91 11.82 -1.37
N SER A 187 57.15 12.19 -0.32
CA SER A 187 56.94 13.50 0.35
C SER A 187 55.56 14.10 0.00
N ALA A 188 54.69 14.53 0.92
CA ALA A 188 54.81 14.88 2.34
C ALA A 188 53.39 14.90 2.98
N PRO A 189 53.25 14.97 4.32
CA PRO A 189 51.96 14.97 5.03
C PRO A 189 51.35 16.37 5.14
N GLU A 190 50.02 16.45 5.18
CA GLU A 190 49.26 17.69 5.45
C GLU A 190 48.67 17.65 6.87
N ALA A 191 48.48 18.86 7.40
CA ALA A 191 48.41 19.29 8.81
C ALA A 191 47.16 18.88 9.61
#